data_AF-J6H9X7-F1
#
_entry.id   AF-J6H9X7-F1
#
_cell.length_a   1.000
_cell.length_b   1.000
_cell.length_c   1.000
_cell.angle_alpha   90.00
_cell.angle_beta   90.00
_cell.angle_gamma   90.00
#
_symmetry.space_group_name_H-M   'P 1'
#
loop_
_entity.id
_entity.type
_entity.pdbx_description
1 polymer ?
#
loop_
_entity_poly.entity_id
_entity_poly.type
_entity_poly.pdbx_seq_one_letter_code
_entity_poly.pdbx_strand_id
1 'polypeptide(L)'
;MKQTSETIELGIFLALAGGFMDAYSYICRGKIFANAQTGNILLFGVKLSEGKINDAIRYGMPVVAFSTGIFLAEIIRHIVEKIENNNKKILHWRQIGIVIEMLLLLSVCFISQKHNLLANNITSMA
;
A
#
# COMPACT_ATOMS: atom_id res chain seq x y z
N MET A 1 -3.47 -18.87 23.24
CA MET A 1 -4.51 -18.30 22.35
C MET A 1 -3.99 -18.35 20.93
N LYS A 2 -4.65 -19.05 20.00
CA LYS A 2 -4.31 -18.97 18.57
C LYS A 2 -4.59 -17.54 18.12
N GLN A 3 -3.57 -16.85 17.64
CA GLN A 3 -3.71 -15.52 17.07
C GLN A 3 -4.51 -15.65 15.77
N THR A 4 -5.76 -15.17 15.76
CA THR A 4 -6.69 -15.27 14.61
C THR A 4 -6.09 -14.70 13.32
N SER A 5 -5.09 -13.83 13.45
CA SER A 5 -4.30 -13.24 12.38
C SER A 5 -3.50 -14.23 11.52
N GLU A 6 -3.41 -15.51 11.89
CA GLU A 6 -2.71 -16.57 11.14
C GLU A 6 -3.66 -17.67 10.62
N THR A 7 -4.95 -17.37 10.53
CA THR A 7 -5.92 -18.34 9.96
C THR A 7 -5.80 -18.31 8.43
N ILE A 8 -5.73 -19.48 7.80
CA ILE A 8 -5.70 -19.63 6.33
C ILE A 8 -6.83 -18.84 5.66
N GLU A 9 -8.01 -18.81 6.28
CA GLU A 9 -9.16 -18.01 5.83
C GLU A 9 -8.82 -16.53 5.66
N LEU A 10 -8.16 -15.92 6.65
CA LEU A 10 -7.71 -14.52 6.55
C LEU A 10 -6.69 -14.35 5.42
N GLY A 11 -5.76 -15.30 5.27
CA GLY A 11 -4.79 -15.30 4.19
C GLY A 11 -5.45 -15.33 2.80
N ILE A 12 -6.52 -16.11 2.64
CA ILE A 12 -7.31 -16.16 1.39
C ILE A 12 -7.97 -14.80 1.13
N PHE A 13 -8.64 -14.20 2.11
CA PHE A 13 -9.26 -12.88 1.95
C PHE A 13 -8.24 -11.80 1.59
N LEU A 14 -7.07 -11.80 2.24
CA LEU A 14 -6.00 -10.84 1.95
C LEU A 14 -5.42 -11.04 0.55
N ALA A 15 -5.19 -12.29 0.13
CA ALA A 15 -4.70 -12.59 -1.22
C ALA A 15 -5.70 -12.15 -2.30
N LEU A 16 -7.00 -12.42 -2.10
CA LEU A 16 -8.06 -12.00 -3.02
C LEU A 16 -8.19 -10.47 -3.07
N ALA A 17 -8.20 -9.81 -1.92
CA ALA A 17 -8.30 -8.35 -1.85
C ALA A 17 -7.08 -7.67 -2.49
N GLY A 18 -5.86 -8.13 -2.17
CA GLY A 18 -4.63 -7.61 -2.75
C GLY A 18 -4.54 -7.85 -4.25
N GLY A 19 -4.87 -9.06 -4.71
CA GLY A 19 -4.89 -9.40 -6.13
C GLY A 19 -5.95 -8.63 -6.93
N PHE A 20 -7.15 -8.44 -6.35
CA PHE A 20 -8.18 -7.61 -6.97
C PHE A 20 -7.75 -6.15 -7.08
N MET A 21 -7.15 -5.60 -6.01
CA MET A 21 -6.63 -4.24 -6.00
C MET A 21 -5.58 -4.02 -7.09
N ASP A 22 -4.65 -4.97 -7.25
CA ASP A 22 -3.65 -4.94 -8.32
C ASP A 22 -4.26 -5.05 -9.71
N ALA A 23 -5.24 -5.96 -9.90
CA ALA A 23 -5.92 -6.09 -11.17
C ALA A 23 -6.68 -4.80 -11.55
N TYR A 24 -7.39 -4.22 -10.60
CA TYR A 24 -8.10 -2.95 -10.79
C TYR A 24 -7.14 -1.81 -11.11
N SER A 25 -6.06 -1.63 -10.34
CA SER A 25 -5.13 -0.53 -10.55
C SER A 25 -4.41 -0.68 -11.89
N TYR A 26 -4.06 -1.90 -12.27
CA TYR A 26 -3.39 -2.15 -13.55
C TYR A 26 -4.33 -1.94 -14.74
N ILE A 27 -5.53 -2.53 -14.72
CA ILE A 27 -6.46 -2.47 -15.85
C ILE A 27 -7.11 -1.10 -15.97
N CYS A 28 -7.55 -0.52 -14.85
CA CYS A 28 -8.36 0.70 -14.84
C CYS A 28 -7.56 1.96 -14.53
N ARG A 29 -6.48 1.89 -13.72
CA ARG A 29 -5.72 3.07 -13.25
C ARG A 29 -4.37 3.24 -13.93
N GLY A 30 -4.29 3.01 -15.24
CA GLY A 30 -3.10 3.38 -16.02
C GLY A 30 -1.91 2.45 -15.89
N LYS A 31 -2.16 1.13 -15.73
CA LYS A 31 -1.17 0.04 -15.84
C LYS A 31 -0.10 0.02 -14.76
N ILE A 32 -0.42 0.50 -13.56
CA ILE A 32 0.49 0.48 -12.42
C ILE A 32 -0.13 -0.42 -11.33
N PHE A 33 0.68 -1.30 -10.77
CA PHE A 33 0.24 -2.17 -9.67
C PHE A 33 0.18 -1.37 -8.36
N ALA A 34 -0.79 -1.67 -7.52
CA ALA A 34 -0.95 -1.06 -6.21
C ALA A 34 0.02 -1.68 -5.19
N ASN A 35 0.09 -3.02 -5.16
CA ASN A 35 0.83 -3.78 -4.17
C ASN A 35 2.00 -4.56 -4.80
N ALA A 36 1.91 -4.95 -6.07
CA ALA A 36 2.96 -5.72 -6.75
C ALA A 36 4.21 -4.88 -7.11
N GLN A 37 4.95 -4.42 -6.09
CA GLN A 37 6.09 -3.52 -6.24
C GLN A 37 7.23 -4.12 -7.08
N THR A 38 7.47 -5.44 -6.99
CA THR A 38 8.42 -6.12 -7.89
C THR A 38 8.04 -5.96 -9.36
N GLY A 39 6.74 -6.01 -9.68
CA GLY A 39 6.23 -5.77 -11.03
C GLY A 39 6.44 -4.32 -11.48
N ASN A 40 6.20 -3.36 -10.58
CA ASN A 40 6.47 -1.94 -10.85
C ASN A 40 7.98 -1.69 -11.08
N ILE A 41 8.88 -2.28 -10.30
CA ILE A 41 10.33 -2.17 -10.48
C ILE A 41 10.76 -2.78 -11.83
N LEU A 42 10.19 -3.93 -12.21
CA LEU A 42 10.46 -4.54 -13.51
C LEU A 42 10.02 -3.61 -14.66
N LEU A 43 8.82 -3.06 -14.60
CA LEU A 43 8.31 -2.13 -15.62
C LEU A 43 9.09 -0.81 -15.65
N PHE A 44 9.53 -0.31 -14.50
CA PHE A 44 10.46 0.81 -14.39
C PHE A 44 11.75 0.53 -15.18
N GLY A 45 12.38 -0.62 -14.94
CA GLY A 45 13.61 -1.03 -15.63
C GLY A 45 13.43 -1.18 -17.15
N VAL A 46 12.32 -1.80 -17.57
CA VAL A 46 11.98 -1.92 -19.00
C VAL A 46 11.84 -0.54 -19.65
N LYS A 47 11.08 0.38 -19.05
CA LYS A 47 10.88 1.73 -19.63
C LYS A 47 12.15 2.57 -19.62
N LEU A 48 13.00 2.39 -18.61
CA LEU A 48 14.31 3.02 -18.56
C LEU A 48 15.20 2.52 -19.72
N SER A 49 15.19 1.22 -19.99
CA SER A 49 15.94 0.63 -21.12
C SER A 49 15.43 1.07 -22.50
N GLU A 50 14.14 1.38 -22.62
CA GLU A 50 13.53 1.95 -23.84
C GLU A 50 13.83 3.45 -24.02
N GLY A 51 14.51 4.11 -23.07
CA GLY A 51 14.73 5.55 -23.07
C GLY A 51 13.50 6.39 -22.70
N LYS A 52 12.40 5.75 -22.27
CA LYS A 52 11.13 6.41 -21.92
C LYS A 52 11.11 6.82 -20.45
N ILE A 53 11.95 7.79 -20.10
CA ILE A 53 12.16 8.23 -18.71
C ILE A 53 10.86 8.70 -18.04
N ASN A 54 10.01 9.45 -18.75
CA ASN A 54 8.74 9.93 -18.21
C ASN A 54 7.81 8.78 -17.80
N ASP A 55 7.77 7.70 -18.59
CA ASP A 55 6.96 6.53 -18.25
C ASP A 55 7.63 5.71 -17.14
N ALA A 56 8.96 5.60 -17.14
CA ALA A 56 9.70 4.90 -16.10
C ALA A 56 9.38 5.48 -14.71
N ILE A 57 9.49 6.80 -14.54
CA ILE A 57 9.21 7.48 -13.26
C ILE A 57 7.81 7.14 -12.71
N ARG A 58 6.81 6.96 -13.59
CA ARG A 58 5.44 6.60 -13.17
C ARG A 58 5.37 5.23 -12.49
N TYR A 59 6.26 4.30 -12.84
CA TYR A 59 6.40 3.00 -12.17
C TYR A 59 7.28 3.06 -10.90
N GLY A 60 8.20 4.02 -10.83
CA GLY A 60 9.06 4.22 -9.65
C GLY A 60 8.34 4.91 -8.48
N MET A 61 7.47 5.88 -8.77
CA MET A 61 6.74 6.65 -7.74
C MET A 61 5.92 5.78 -6.75
N PRO A 62 5.16 4.76 -7.19
CA PRO A 62 4.47 3.82 -6.30
C PRO A 62 5.40 3.10 -5.32
N VAL A 63 6.61 2.73 -5.76
CA VAL A 63 7.60 2.02 -4.94
C VAL A 63 8.12 2.93 -3.81
N VAL A 64 8.32 4.20 -4.11
CA VAL A 64 8.70 5.22 -3.12
C VAL A 64 7.55 5.48 -2.14
N ALA A 65 6.30 5.53 -2.63
CA ALA A 65 5.13 5.71 -1.79
C ALA A 65 4.94 4.52 -0.81
N PHE A 66 5.09 3.28 -1.30
CA PHE A 66 5.06 2.07 -0.48
C PHE A 66 6.16 2.07 0.58
N SER A 67 7.39 2.41 0.21
CA SER A 67 8.52 2.50 1.15
C SER A 67 8.25 3.55 2.25
N THR A 68 7.61 4.66 1.87
CA THR A 68 7.18 5.71 2.82
C THR A 68 6.09 5.21 3.76
N GLY A 69 5.12 4.45 3.25
CA GLY A 69 4.08 3.79 4.04
C GLY A 69 4.65 2.86 5.11
N ILE A 70 5.60 1.99 4.74
CA ILE A 70 6.32 1.12 5.68
C ILE A 70 7.03 1.94 6.76
N PHE A 71 7.75 2.98 6.35
CA PHE A 71 8.48 3.83 7.30
C PHE A 71 7.54 4.51 8.31
N LEU A 72 6.39 5.02 7.85
CA LEU A 72 5.38 5.60 8.72
C LEU A 72 4.73 4.57 9.65
N ALA A 73 4.43 3.37 9.15
CA ALA A 73 3.89 2.28 9.96
C ALA A 73 4.85 1.90 11.10
N GLU A 74 6.15 1.86 10.82
CA GLU A 74 7.17 1.57 11.83
C GLU A 74 7.32 2.69 12.87
N ILE A 75 7.18 3.96 12.46
CA ILE A 75 7.13 5.10 13.38
C ILE A 75 5.90 5.00 14.30
N ILE A 76 4.73 4.73 13.73
CA ILE A 76 3.47 4.60 14.49
C ILE A 76 3.61 3.48 15.51
N ARG A 77 4.15 2.34 15.10
CA ARG A 77 4.43 1.21 16.00
C ARG A 77 5.31 1.63 17.18
N HIS A 78 6.45 2.28 16.92
CA HIS A 78 7.35 2.73 17.98
C HIS A 78 6.70 3.74 18.95
N ILE A 79 5.91 4.68 18.42
CA ILE A 79 5.20 5.67 19.24
C ILE A 79 4.16 4.98 20.14
N VAL A 80 3.36 4.07 19.56
CA VAL A 80 2.29 3.36 20.28
C VAL A 80 2.87 2.44 21.35
N GLU A 81 3.90 1.65 21.04
CA GLU A 81 4.57 0.77 22.00
C GLU A 81 5.18 1.57 23.18
N LYS A 82 5.73 2.76 22.91
CA LYS A 82 6.26 3.65 23.96
C LYS A 82 5.17 4.22 24.87
N ILE A 83 3.99 4.52 24.34
CA ILE A 83 2.84 5.04 25.11
C ILE A 83 2.19 3.92 25.93
N GLU A 84 2.04 2.72 25.35
CA GLU A 84 1.36 1.59 25.99
C GLU A 84 2.12 1.06 27.22
N ASN A 85 3.44 1.22 27.24
CA ASN A 85 4.30 0.87 28.38
C ASN A 85 4.01 1.70 29.66
N ASN A 86 3.24 2.79 29.58
CA ASN A 86 3.01 3.76 30.66
C ASN A 86 1.59 3.75 31.30
N ASN A 87 0.88 2.61 31.34
CA ASN A 87 -0.42 2.37 32.04
C ASN A 87 -1.75 2.44 31.25
N LYS A 88 -1.90 1.60 30.20
CA LYS A 88 -3.12 0.79 29.91
C LYS A 88 -3.07 0.33 28.44
N LYS A 89 -3.16 -0.98 28.24
CA LYS A 89 -3.32 -1.60 26.91
C LYS A 89 -4.73 -1.32 26.37
N ILE A 90 -4.92 -0.25 25.61
CA ILE A 90 -6.24 0.05 25.00
C ILE A 90 -6.22 -0.14 23.48
N LEU A 91 -5.08 0.09 22.80
CA LEU A 91 -5.02 0.07 21.33
C LEU A 91 -3.76 -0.65 20.83
N HIS A 92 -3.96 -1.70 20.03
CA HIS A 92 -2.86 -2.38 19.33
C HIS A 92 -2.42 -1.54 18.14
N TRP A 93 -1.11 -1.37 17.94
CA TRP A 93 -0.53 -0.63 16.81
C TRP A 93 -1.06 -1.08 15.43
N ARG A 94 -1.37 -2.38 15.29
CA ARG A 94 -1.97 -2.95 14.07
C ARG A 94 -3.35 -2.38 13.75
N GLN A 95 -4.17 -2.12 14.77
CA GLN A 95 -5.51 -1.55 14.58
C GLN A 95 -5.42 -0.11 14.07
N ILE A 96 -4.47 0.66 14.61
CA ILE A 96 -4.21 2.04 14.17
C ILE A 96 -3.72 2.03 12.71
N GLY A 97 -2.79 1.12 12.37
CA GLY A 97 -2.33 0.92 10.99
C GLY A 97 -3.49 0.68 10.03
N ILE A 98 -4.31 -0.35 10.30
CA ILE A 98 -5.46 -0.71 9.44
C ILE A 98 -6.47 0.44 9.30
N VAL A 99 -6.70 1.23 10.35
CA VAL A 99 -7.58 2.42 10.26
C VAL A 99 -7.00 3.47 9.32
N ILE A 100 -5.68 3.70 9.38
CA ILE A 100 -4.99 4.63 8.48
C ILE A 100 -5.06 4.13 7.03
N GLU A 101 -4.77 2.85 6.79
CA GLU A 101 -4.89 2.22 5.46
C GLU A 101 -6.32 2.37 4.91
N MET A 102 -7.32 2.07 5.74
CA MET A 102 -8.73 2.22 5.36
C MET A 102 -9.06 3.67 4.97
N LEU A 103 -8.60 4.66 5.73
CA LEU A 103 -8.80 6.08 5.40
C LEU A 103 -8.12 6.48 4.08
N LEU A 104 -6.89 6.01 3.85
CA LEU A 104 -6.17 6.25 2.61
C LEU A 104 -6.92 5.65 1.41
N LEU A 105 -7.35 4.39 1.50
CA LEU A 105 -8.11 3.73 0.43
C LEU A 105 -9.46 4.40 0.17
N LEU A 106 -10.14 4.82 1.23
CA LEU A 106 -11.43 5.53 1.13
C LEU A 106 -11.24 6.88 0.44
N SER A 107 -10.12 7.58 0.69
CA SER A 107 -9.78 8.82 -0.03
C SER A 107 -9.56 8.58 -1.54
N VAL A 108 -8.98 7.44 -1.92
CA VAL A 108 -8.75 7.06 -3.33
C VAL A 108 -10.05 6.88 -4.10
N CYS A 109 -11.13 6.46 -3.44
CA CYS A 109 -12.45 6.32 -4.07
C CYS A 109 -13.00 7.65 -4.62
N PHE A 110 -12.59 8.78 -4.05
CA PHE A 110 -13.00 10.11 -4.52
C PHE A 110 -12.08 10.69 -5.61
N ILE A 111 -10.96 10.04 -5.92
CA ILE A 111 -10.00 10.52 -6.91
C ILE A 111 -10.40 10.10 -8.32
N SER A 112 -10.70 11.07 -9.18
CA SER A 112 -11.05 10.86 -10.60
C SER A 112 -9.95 10.14 -11.39
N GLN A 113 -10.34 9.41 -12.45
CA GLN A 113 -9.45 8.68 -13.38
C GLN A 113 -8.43 9.56 -14.11
N LYS A 114 -8.57 10.90 -14.09
CA LYS A 114 -7.55 11.82 -14.62
C LYS A 114 -6.27 11.83 -13.79
N HIS A 115 -6.35 11.51 -12.49
CA HIS A 115 -5.24 11.60 -11.54
C HIS A 115 -4.77 10.21 -11.11
N ASN A 116 -4.57 9.31 -12.08
CA ASN A 116 -4.22 7.91 -11.82
C ASN A 116 -2.90 7.74 -11.06
N LEU A 117 -1.88 8.56 -11.35
CA LEU A 117 -0.61 8.47 -10.63
C LEU A 117 -0.78 8.77 -9.14
N LEU A 118 -1.54 9.81 -8.80
CA LEU A 118 -1.83 10.18 -7.42
C LEU A 118 -2.63 9.07 -6.72
N ALA A 119 -3.68 8.57 -7.36
CA ALA A 119 -4.47 7.46 -6.83
C ALA A 119 -3.60 6.23 -6.53
N ASN A 120 -2.77 5.80 -7.47
CA ASN A 120 -1.94 4.61 -7.30
C ASN A 120 -0.86 4.77 -6.23
N ASN A 121 -0.28 5.97 -6.10
CA ASN A 121 0.70 6.24 -5.05
C ASN A 121 0.05 6.15 -3.66
N ILE A 122 -1.15 6.70 -3.49
CA ILE A 122 -1.90 6.62 -2.23
C ILE A 122 -2.29 5.16 -1.95
N THR A 123 -2.79 4.44 -2.97
CA THR A 123 -3.10 3.01 -2.82
C THR A 123 -1.87 2.18 -2.45
N SER A 124 -0.69 2.50 -2.99
CA SER A 124 0.55 1.79 -2.67
C SER A 124 1.11 2.15 -1.30
N MET A 125 0.68 3.26 -0.70
CA MET A 125 1.12 3.73 0.61
C MET A 125 0.23 3.19 1.74
N ALA A 126 -1.04 2.92 1.42
CA ALA A 126 -1.97 2.15 2.25
C ALA A 126 -1.59 0.67 2.27
#